data_AF-A0A4Y6UTJ8-F1
#
_entry.id   AF-A0A4Y6UTJ8-F1
#
_cell.length_a   1.000
_cell.length_b   1.000
_cell.length_c   1.000
_cell.angle_alpha   90.00
_cell.angle_beta   90.00
_cell.angle_gamma   90.00
#
_symmetry.space_group_name_H-M   'P 1'
#
loop_
_entity.id
_entity.type
_entity.pdbx_description
1 polymer ?
#
loop_
_entity_poly.entity_id
_entity_poly.type
_entity_poly.pdbx_seq_one_letter_code
_entity_poly.pdbx_strand_id
1 'polypeptide(L)'
;MNPYSRSFLARTSAAALAVTIGISGFGFQPSVQAAEPAAASSTSASLAYLSDPLRAELVYLNARTENMFLLTDTFTFDPDSYRYHDLIAIQNKTYTLVTDPAASQSELSAVQQQHEKALNDYIDYYLRDYDALRHFATLGYLLYYHSRINQDESKLTPAERGELHAVWDAQARIEQLGGSSIQGNALRAYKEVYLPLSAKADDLETYDASTYSSLIAKYRADIQARLAAVSGSPANHSASLQAFEQSTSLLEQIVAARASYNQVKVAKGNLEVRYSNLVNELKLDSPIQNSEEYQDLKRAIANIWTMMDLPKGIRTGEYPPSAFGDLRRALRKAERVLETSTKLPELRQAHNELADAQMDFLVRRKL
;
A
#
# COMPACT_ATOMS: atom_id res chain seq x y z
N MET A 1 4.11 -35.85 -30.42
CA MET A 1 4.97 -36.37 -29.33
C MET A 1 4.33 -35.96 -28.02
N ASN A 2 3.71 -36.94 -27.37
CA ASN A 2 3.10 -36.88 -26.04
C ASN A 2 4.17 -37.37 -25.04
N PRO A 3 4.10 -36.95 -23.76
CA PRO A 3 3.93 -37.99 -22.76
C PRO A 3 2.92 -37.62 -21.66
N TYR A 4 2.02 -38.56 -21.41
CA TYR A 4 1.22 -38.75 -20.20
C TYR A 4 2.10 -39.16 -19.01
N SER A 5 1.69 -38.83 -17.77
CA SER A 5 1.65 -39.84 -16.70
C SER A 5 0.62 -39.49 -15.62
N ARG A 6 -0.19 -40.48 -15.25
CA ARG A 6 -1.14 -40.50 -14.13
C ARG A 6 -0.43 -41.04 -12.88
N SER A 7 -0.84 -40.61 -11.68
CA SER A 7 -0.94 -41.53 -10.54
C SER A 7 -1.98 -41.05 -9.52
N PHE A 8 -2.44 -42.00 -8.71
CA PHE A 8 -3.70 -42.07 -7.97
C PHE A 8 -3.39 -42.15 -6.46
N LEU A 9 -4.28 -41.61 -5.61
CA LEU A 9 -4.47 -41.86 -4.16
C LEU A 9 -3.34 -41.63 -3.14
N ALA A 10 -3.61 -40.74 -2.16
CA ALA A 10 -3.57 -41.08 -0.72
C ALA A 10 -4.31 -40.01 0.12
N ARG A 11 -5.36 -40.43 0.84
CA ARG A 11 -5.87 -39.74 2.04
C ARG A 11 -5.02 -40.17 3.23
N THR A 12 -4.47 -39.22 3.98
CA THR A 12 -4.11 -39.30 5.42
C THR A 12 -3.74 -37.88 5.83
N SER A 13 -4.53 -37.17 6.63
CA SER A 13 -4.57 -37.20 8.10
C SER A 13 -4.06 -35.85 8.61
N ALA A 14 -4.84 -35.24 9.50
CA ALA A 14 -4.50 -34.03 10.23
C ALA A 14 -3.23 -34.24 11.07
N ALA A 15 -2.36 -33.25 11.07
CA ALA A 15 -1.38 -33.03 12.13
C ALA A 15 -1.28 -31.53 12.37
N ALA A 16 -1.85 -31.09 13.49
CA ALA A 16 -1.61 -29.78 14.05
C ALA A 16 -0.12 -29.70 14.43
N LEU A 17 0.60 -28.75 13.83
CA LEU A 17 1.98 -28.46 14.18
C LEU A 17 1.97 -27.25 15.13
N ALA A 18 1.85 -27.56 16.42
CA ALA A 18 2.24 -26.65 17.48
C ALA A 18 3.76 -26.56 17.47
N VAL A 19 4.31 -25.45 16.96
CA VAL A 19 5.74 -25.15 17.07
C VAL A 19 5.94 -24.34 18.35
N THR A 20 6.21 -25.05 19.43
CA THR A 20 6.77 -24.48 20.66
C THR A 20 8.25 -24.20 20.41
N ILE A 21 8.61 -22.96 20.08
CA ILE A 21 10.03 -22.56 20.07
C ILE A 21 10.42 -22.24 21.52
N GLY A 22 10.87 -23.27 22.23
CA GLY A 22 11.69 -23.10 23.43
C GLY A 22 13.13 -22.87 23.01
N ILE A 23 13.62 -21.63 23.17
CA ILE A 23 15.05 -21.33 23.16
C ILE A 23 15.51 -21.36 24.61
N SER A 24 16.12 -22.46 25.01
CA SER A 24 16.94 -22.56 26.21
C SER A 24 18.40 -22.64 25.81
N GLY A 25 19.23 -21.75 26.38
CA GLY A 25 20.68 -21.88 26.31
C GLY A 25 21.45 -20.57 26.38
N PHE A 26 21.48 -19.93 27.56
CA PHE A 26 22.71 -19.47 28.21
C PHE A 26 22.40 -19.23 29.70
N GLY A 27 23.22 -19.82 30.57
CA GLY A 27 22.92 -19.99 31.98
C GLY A 27 23.08 -18.74 32.84
N PHE A 28 22.03 -18.42 33.59
CA PHE A 28 22.07 -17.84 34.93
C PHE A 28 20.92 -18.45 35.74
N GLN A 29 21.17 -18.82 37.00
CA GLN A 29 20.16 -19.38 37.91
C GLN A 29 19.04 -18.37 38.22
N PRO A 30 17.81 -18.83 38.54
CA PRO A 30 16.65 -17.98 38.73
C PRO A 30 16.48 -17.58 40.20
N SER A 31 16.15 -16.32 40.46
CA SER A 31 15.35 -15.96 41.62
C SER A 31 14.55 -14.69 41.35
N VAL A 32 13.65 -14.75 40.37
CA VAL A 32 12.44 -13.91 40.33
C VAL A 32 11.36 -14.73 39.63
N GLN A 33 10.25 -14.97 40.32
CA GLN A 33 9.00 -15.40 39.69
C GLN A 33 8.61 -14.37 38.63
N ALA A 34 9.03 -14.59 37.39
CA ALA A 34 8.40 -13.98 36.24
C ALA A 34 7.06 -14.68 36.07
N ALA A 35 5.98 -13.93 36.29
CA ALA A 35 4.64 -14.38 35.94
C ALA A 35 4.66 -14.88 34.50
N GLU A 36 4.20 -16.10 34.28
CA GLU A 36 3.93 -16.61 32.93
C GLU A 36 3.14 -15.55 32.17
N PRO A 37 3.56 -15.16 30.95
CA PRO A 37 2.66 -14.40 30.10
C PRO A 37 1.47 -15.32 29.86
N ALA A 38 0.31 -14.91 30.38
CA ALA A 38 -0.95 -15.55 30.07
C ALA A 38 -0.99 -15.71 28.55
N ALA A 39 -1.05 -16.96 28.09
CA ALA A 39 -1.33 -17.25 26.69
C ALA A 39 -2.57 -16.45 26.34
N ALA A 40 -2.40 -15.41 25.51
CA ALA A 40 -3.51 -14.64 25.01
C ALA A 40 -4.39 -15.66 24.28
N SER A 41 -5.51 -15.98 24.89
CA SER A 41 -6.53 -16.85 24.35
C SER A 41 -6.93 -16.26 23.00
N SER A 42 -6.33 -16.75 21.93
CA SER A 42 -6.76 -16.45 20.56
C SER A 42 -8.04 -17.24 20.31
N THR A 43 -9.12 -16.85 21.00
CA THR A 43 -10.47 -17.22 20.56
C THR A 43 -10.60 -16.66 19.16
N SER A 44 -10.65 -17.55 18.17
CA SER A 44 -10.96 -17.20 16.78
C SER A 44 -12.20 -16.31 16.80
N ALA A 45 -12.02 -15.02 16.54
CA ALA A 45 -13.15 -14.10 16.47
C ALA A 45 -14.05 -14.61 15.34
N SER A 46 -15.31 -14.88 15.66
CA SER A 46 -16.27 -15.29 14.64
C SER A 46 -16.29 -14.25 13.53
N LEU A 47 -16.04 -14.66 12.28
CA LEU A 47 -16.12 -13.78 11.11
C LEU A 47 -17.55 -13.36 10.77
N ALA A 48 -18.55 -13.77 11.58
CA ALA A 48 -19.96 -13.46 11.36
C ALA A 48 -20.23 -11.95 11.27
N TYR A 49 -19.46 -11.10 11.96
CA TYR A 49 -19.65 -9.65 11.86
C TYR A 49 -19.41 -9.11 10.44
N LEU A 50 -18.61 -9.77 9.60
CA LEU A 50 -18.37 -9.35 8.21
C LEU A 50 -19.60 -9.56 7.30
N SER A 51 -20.62 -10.26 7.78
CA SER A 51 -21.92 -10.37 7.09
C SER A 51 -22.89 -9.22 7.42
N ASP A 52 -22.51 -8.29 8.29
CA ASP A 52 -23.26 -7.07 8.55
C ASP A 52 -23.46 -6.28 7.23
N PRO A 53 -24.69 -5.85 6.89
CA PRO A 53 -24.96 -5.18 5.61
C PRO A 53 -24.16 -3.89 5.39
N LEU A 54 -23.91 -3.14 6.47
CA LEU A 54 -23.19 -1.88 6.39
C LEU A 54 -21.69 -2.12 6.16
N ARG A 55 -21.12 -3.15 6.81
CA ARG A 55 -19.75 -3.60 6.52
C ARG A 55 -19.64 -4.13 5.10
N ALA A 56 -20.63 -4.88 4.59
CA ALA A 56 -20.64 -5.34 3.21
C ALA A 56 -20.63 -4.15 2.21
N GLU A 57 -21.40 -3.09 2.46
CA GLU A 57 -21.37 -1.91 1.61
C GLU A 57 -20.02 -1.18 1.67
N LEU A 58 -19.40 -1.09 2.85
CA LEU A 58 -18.04 -0.54 2.99
C LEU A 58 -16.97 -1.40 2.28
N VAL A 59 -17.12 -2.72 2.28
CA VAL A 59 -16.30 -3.63 1.47
C VAL A 59 -16.43 -3.26 -0.02
N TYR A 60 -17.64 -3.07 -0.52
CA TYR A 60 -17.86 -2.66 -1.90
C TYR A 60 -17.37 -1.23 -2.18
N LEU A 61 -17.46 -0.29 -1.24
CA LEU A 61 -16.90 1.07 -1.42
C LEU A 61 -15.38 1.06 -1.58
N ASN A 62 -14.66 0.20 -0.84
CA ASN A 62 -13.23 -0.03 -1.08
C ASN A 62 -12.98 -0.60 -2.48
N ALA A 63 -13.74 -1.60 -2.92
CA ALA A 63 -13.61 -2.18 -4.26
C ALA A 63 -13.89 -1.14 -5.37
N ARG A 64 -14.95 -0.32 -5.24
CA ARG A 64 -15.23 0.80 -6.15
C ARG A 64 -14.08 1.79 -6.22
N THR A 65 -13.44 2.08 -5.10
CA THR A 65 -12.28 2.98 -5.03
C THR A 65 -11.09 2.41 -5.82
N GLU A 66 -10.81 1.11 -5.67
CA GLU A 66 -9.74 0.46 -6.44
C GLU A 66 -10.06 0.40 -7.94
N ASN A 67 -11.27 0.02 -8.32
CA ASN A 67 -11.69 -0.05 -9.73
C ASN A 67 -11.67 1.33 -10.40
N MET A 68 -11.91 2.38 -9.62
CA MET A 68 -11.73 3.76 -10.06
C MET A 68 -10.24 4.10 -10.26
N PHE A 69 -9.35 3.72 -9.34
CA PHE A 69 -7.91 3.98 -9.49
C PHE A 69 -7.27 3.29 -10.70
N LEU A 70 -7.83 2.16 -11.16
CA LEU A 70 -7.41 1.52 -12.42
C LEU A 70 -7.63 2.43 -13.64
N LEU A 71 -8.60 3.35 -13.59
CA LEU A 71 -8.89 4.26 -14.71
C LEU A 71 -8.06 5.55 -14.64
N THR A 72 -7.71 6.01 -13.44
CA THR A 72 -6.96 7.25 -13.23
C THR A 72 -5.44 7.07 -13.16
N ASP A 73 -4.95 5.84 -13.36
CA ASP A 73 -3.52 5.44 -13.30
C ASP A 73 -2.81 5.91 -12.02
N THR A 74 -3.56 6.11 -10.92
CA THR A 74 -3.14 6.79 -9.69
C THR A 74 -2.34 8.07 -10.01
N PHE A 75 -2.99 9.23 -10.06
CA PHE A 75 -2.30 10.53 -10.21
C PHE A 75 -1.39 10.83 -8.99
N THR A 76 -0.25 10.12 -8.87
CA THR A 76 0.79 10.29 -7.85
C THR A 76 1.78 11.39 -8.21
N PHE A 77 1.67 11.96 -9.42
CA PHE A 77 2.59 12.97 -9.94
C PHE A 77 2.12 14.41 -9.72
N ASP A 78 0.90 14.62 -9.19
CA ASP A 78 0.44 15.94 -8.79
C ASP A 78 0.57 16.11 -7.26
N PRO A 79 1.58 16.86 -6.76
CA PRO A 79 1.75 17.11 -5.33
C PRO A 79 0.59 17.91 -4.72
N ASP A 80 -0.30 18.51 -5.53
CA ASP A 80 -1.52 19.19 -5.08
C ASP A 80 -2.77 18.28 -5.12
N SER A 81 -2.60 16.97 -5.29
CA SER A 81 -3.69 15.98 -5.33
C SER A 81 -4.26 15.66 -3.93
N TYR A 82 -4.66 16.69 -3.17
CA TYR A 82 -5.22 16.54 -1.82
C TYR A 82 -6.41 15.55 -1.82
N ARG A 83 -7.22 15.55 -2.88
CA ARG A 83 -8.36 14.63 -3.04
C ARG A 83 -7.93 13.16 -3.14
N TYR A 84 -6.79 12.88 -3.76
CA TYR A 84 -6.24 11.52 -3.79
C TYR A 84 -5.84 11.08 -2.38
N HIS A 85 -5.07 11.91 -1.69
CA HIS A 85 -4.60 11.59 -0.34
C HIS A 85 -5.74 11.50 0.67
N ASP A 86 -6.77 12.35 0.56
CA ASP A 86 -7.98 12.30 1.37
C ASP A 86 -8.76 10.99 1.14
N LEU A 87 -8.92 10.59 -0.13
CA LEU A 87 -9.59 9.34 -0.47
C LEU A 87 -8.81 8.12 0.04
N ILE A 88 -7.48 8.08 -0.12
CA ILE A 88 -6.63 7.02 0.43
C ILE A 88 -6.71 6.99 1.96
N ALA A 89 -6.70 8.14 2.63
CA ALA A 89 -6.83 8.21 4.08
C ALA A 89 -8.18 7.64 4.56
N ILE A 90 -9.26 7.95 3.86
CA ILE A 90 -10.59 7.42 4.16
C ILE A 90 -10.67 5.92 3.84
N GLN A 91 -10.10 5.47 2.72
CA GLN A 91 -10.01 4.04 2.37
C GLN A 91 -9.28 3.24 3.46
N ASN A 92 -8.14 3.75 3.94
CA ASN A 92 -7.38 3.15 5.03
C ASN A 92 -8.18 3.08 6.34
N LYS A 93 -8.96 4.13 6.65
CA LYS A 93 -9.88 4.15 7.77
C LYS A 93 -11.00 3.11 7.58
N THR A 94 -11.54 2.97 6.37
CA THR A 94 -12.55 1.95 6.05
C THR A 94 -12.00 0.54 6.24
N TYR A 95 -10.78 0.23 5.76
CA TYR A 95 -10.14 -1.08 5.98
C TYR A 95 -10.07 -1.46 7.46
N THR A 96 -9.62 -0.51 8.29
CA THR A 96 -9.47 -0.75 9.73
C THR A 96 -10.82 -0.89 10.44
N LEU A 97 -11.81 -0.06 10.13
CA LEU A 97 -13.14 -0.12 10.77
C LEU A 97 -13.95 -1.35 10.35
N VAL A 98 -13.94 -1.72 9.06
CA VAL A 98 -14.68 -2.89 8.55
C VAL A 98 -14.17 -4.18 9.17
N THR A 99 -12.88 -4.24 9.50
CA THR A 99 -12.26 -5.42 10.12
C THR A 99 -12.29 -5.41 11.64
N ASP A 100 -12.65 -4.29 12.28
CA ASP A 100 -12.77 -4.18 13.73
C ASP A 100 -14.15 -4.66 14.22
N PRO A 101 -14.24 -5.80 14.94
CA PRO A 101 -15.51 -6.30 15.46
C PRO A 101 -16.14 -5.39 16.53
N ALA A 102 -15.37 -4.47 17.13
CA ALA A 102 -15.86 -3.52 18.13
C ALA A 102 -16.41 -2.22 17.52
N ALA A 103 -16.21 -1.97 16.22
CA ALA A 103 -16.69 -0.76 15.58
C ALA A 103 -18.22 -0.65 15.65
N SER A 104 -18.70 0.50 16.12
CA SER A 104 -20.12 0.80 16.30
C SER A 104 -20.82 1.09 14.96
N GLN A 105 -22.14 0.87 14.92
CA GLN A 105 -22.96 1.20 13.75
C GLN A 105 -22.88 2.68 13.36
N SER A 106 -22.73 3.58 14.35
CA SER A 106 -22.52 5.02 14.10
C SER A 106 -21.18 5.31 13.42
N GLU A 107 -20.10 4.63 13.82
CA GLU A 107 -18.78 4.80 13.21
C GLU A 107 -18.76 4.26 11.78
N LEU A 108 -19.36 3.08 11.58
CA LEU A 108 -19.51 2.47 10.25
C LEU A 108 -20.34 3.36 9.32
N SER A 109 -21.44 3.93 9.80
CA SER A 109 -22.30 4.81 8.98
C SER A 109 -21.60 6.13 8.65
N ALA A 110 -20.87 6.69 9.61
CA ALA A 110 -20.13 7.93 9.40
C ALA A 110 -18.99 7.74 8.39
N VAL A 111 -18.25 6.63 8.47
CA VAL A 111 -17.18 6.36 7.49
C VAL A 111 -17.76 6.04 6.11
N GLN A 112 -18.91 5.38 6.02
CA GLN A 112 -19.60 5.14 4.75
C GLN A 112 -19.91 6.45 4.01
N GLN A 113 -20.56 7.39 4.70
CA GLN A 113 -20.91 8.69 4.12
C GLN A 113 -19.67 9.50 3.72
N GLN A 114 -18.63 9.47 4.56
CA GLN A 114 -17.35 10.15 4.27
C GLN A 114 -16.68 9.54 3.03
N HIS A 115 -16.66 8.21 2.93
CA HIS A 115 -16.01 7.49 1.85
C HIS A 115 -16.75 7.67 0.53
N GLU A 116 -18.07 7.50 0.53
CA GLU A 116 -18.89 7.72 -0.66
C GLU A 116 -18.76 9.16 -1.18
N LYS A 117 -18.80 10.15 -0.28
CA LYS A 117 -18.59 11.55 -0.65
C LYS A 117 -17.20 11.77 -1.24
N ALA A 118 -16.14 11.28 -0.59
CA ALA A 118 -14.76 11.46 -1.07
C ALA A 118 -14.53 10.78 -2.42
N LEU A 119 -15.11 9.59 -2.63
CA LEU A 119 -15.03 8.88 -3.90
C LEU A 119 -15.75 9.67 -5.02
N ASN A 120 -16.96 10.16 -4.76
CA ASN A 120 -17.70 10.97 -5.74
C ASN A 120 -16.97 12.29 -6.06
N ASP A 121 -16.47 12.97 -5.03
CA ASP A 121 -15.68 14.21 -5.17
C ASP A 121 -14.40 13.98 -5.96
N TYR A 122 -13.76 12.81 -5.82
CA TYR A 122 -12.58 12.42 -6.58
C TYR A 122 -12.95 12.17 -8.05
N ILE A 123 -13.97 11.37 -8.30
CA ILE A 123 -14.45 11.05 -9.65
C ILE A 123 -14.85 12.32 -10.40
N ASP A 124 -15.62 13.20 -9.78
CA ASP A 124 -16.09 14.44 -10.41
C ASP A 124 -14.95 15.42 -10.75
N TYR A 125 -13.83 15.32 -10.02
CA TYR A 125 -12.66 16.16 -10.26
C TYR A 125 -11.74 15.59 -11.35
N TYR A 126 -11.41 14.29 -11.27
CA TYR A 126 -10.38 13.68 -12.12
C TYR A 126 -10.90 12.97 -13.37
N LEU A 127 -12.16 12.53 -13.39
CA LEU A 127 -12.70 11.79 -14.52
C LEU A 127 -13.61 12.67 -15.40
N ARG A 128 -13.45 12.54 -16.71
CA ARG A 128 -14.34 13.12 -17.72
C ARG A 128 -15.21 12.04 -18.33
N ASP A 129 -16.30 12.43 -18.98
CA ASP A 129 -17.16 11.51 -19.74
C ASP A 129 -16.36 10.69 -20.76
N TYR A 130 -15.40 11.32 -21.43
CA TYR A 130 -14.55 10.65 -22.41
C TYR A 130 -13.76 9.50 -21.79
N ASP A 131 -13.28 9.64 -20.55
CA ASP A 131 -12.53 8.58 -19.86
C ASP A 131 -13.44 7.38 -19.57
N ALA A 132 -14.65 7.64 -19.08
CA ALA A 132 -15.66 6.60 -18.84
C ALA A 132 -16.08 5.89 -20.14
N LEU A 133 -16.34 6.63 -21.22
CA LEU A 133 -16.70 6.06 -22.52
C LEU A 133 -15.56 5.21 -23.10
N ARG A 134 -14.33 5.72 -23.04
CA ARG A 134 -13.13 4.99 -23.48
C ARG A 134 -12.95 3.71 -22.68
N HIS A 135 -13.16 3.76 -21.37
CA HIS A 135 -13.11 2.61 -20.48
C HIS A 135 -14.11 1.54 -20.89
N PHE A 136 -15.39 1.90 -21.05
CA PHE A 136 -16.45 0.98 -21.47
C PHE A 136 -16.16 0.35 -22.84
N ALA A 137 -15.72 1.15 -23.81
CA ALA A 137 -15.37 0.66 -25.13
C ALA A 137 -14.18 -0.33 -25.08
N THR A 138 -13.16 -0.01 -24.28
CA THR A 138 -11.95 -0.83 -24.14
C THR A 138 -12.26 -2.14 -23.43
N LEU A 139 -12.91 -2.10 -22.28
CA LEU A 139 -13.30 -3.31 -21.55
C LEU A 139 -14.28 -4.16 -22.35
N GLY A 140 -15.30 -3.56 -22.95
CA GLY A 140 -16.24 -4.28 -23.82
C GLY A 140 -15.52 -4.97 -24.99
N TYR A 141 -14.52 -4.32 -25.59
CA TYR A 141 -13.70 -4.95 -26.62
C TYR A 141 -12.89 -6.13 -26.07
N LEU A 142 -12.17 -5.94 -24.96
CA LEU A 142 -11.31 -6.96 -24.37
C LEU A 142 -12.09 -8.19 -23.89
N LEU A 143 -13.27 -7.97 -23.31
CA LEU A 143 -14.10 -9.01 -22.71
C LEU A 143 -15.04 -9.67 -23.70
N TYR A 144 -15.26 -9.11 -24.90
CA TYR A 144 -16.20 -9.69 -25.86
C TYR A 144 -15.59 -9.94 -27.25
N TYR A 145 -14.83 -8.99 -27.79
CA TYR A 145 -14.33 -9.05 -29.17
C TYR A 145 -12.89 -9.56 -29.29
N HIS A 146 -12.12 -9.57 -28.21
CA HIS A 146 -10.74 -10.07 -28.22
C HIS A 146 -10.68 -11.53 -28.70
N SER A 147 -9.64 -11.90 -29.46
CA SER A 147 -9.51 -13.20 -30.13
C SER A 147 -9.62 -14.41 -29.20
N ARG A 148 -9.20 -14.26 -27.93
CA ARG A 148 -9.38 -15.27 -26.87
C ARG A 148 -10.86 -15.59 -26.64
N ILE A 149 -11.72 -14.58 -26.65
CA ILE A 149 -13.14 -14.69 -26.34
C ILE A 149 -13.94 -14.94 -27.62
N ASN A 150 -13.76 -14.09 -28.64
CA ASN A 150 -14.43 -14.18 -29.94
C ASN A 150 -15.96 -14.31 -29.82
N GLN A 151 -16.58 -13.38 -29.08
CA GLN A 151 -18.02 -13.25 -28.86
C GLN A 151 -18.67 -14.46 -28.16
N ASP A 152 -17.88 -15.24 -27.43
CA ASP A 152 -18.34 -16.40 -26.68
C ASP A 152 -18.15 -16.18 -25.18
N GLU A 153 -19.19 -15.69 -24.49
CA GLU A 153 -19.20 -15.44 -23.04
C GLU A 153 -18.91 -16.69 -22.19
N SER A 154 -19.01 -17.89 -22.75
CA SER A 154 -18.67 -19.12 -22.02
C SER A 154 -17.17 -19.24 -21.75
N LYS A 155 -16.34 -18.49 -22.49
CA LYS A 155 -14.88 -18.43 -22.31
C LYS A 155 -14.45 -17.41 -21.24
N LEU A 156 -15.37 -16.60 -20.74
CA LEU A 156 -15.13 -15.69 -19.64
C LEU A 156 -15.25 -16.43 -18.32
N THR A 157 -14.38 -16.06 -17.37
CA THR A 157 -14.58 -16.38 -15.96
C THR A 157 -15.86 -15.71 -15.43
N PRO A 158 -16.42 -16.18 -14.31
CA PRO A 158 -17.60 -15.55 -13.72
C PRO A 158 -17.43 -14.06 -13.42
N ALA A 159 -16.27 -13.64 -12.91
CA ALA A 159 -15.95 -12.24 -12.66
C ALA A 159 -15.89 -11.42 -13.96
N GLU A 160 -15.16 -11.90 -14.97
CA GLU A 160 -15.08 -11.24 -16.29
C GLU A 160 -16.46 -11.10 -16.96
N ARG A 161 -17.36 -12.07 -16.78
CA ARG A 161 -18.73 -11.96 -17.29
C ARG A 161 -19.54 -10.92 -16.52
N GLY A 162 -19.42 -10.88 -15.19
CA GLY A 162 -20.03 -9.84 -14.37
C GLY A 162 -19.55 -8.43 -14.76
N GLU A 163 -18.26 -8.30 -15.05
CA GLU A 163 -17.64 -7.06 -15.51
C GLU A 163 -18.14 -6.63 -16.90
N LEU A 164 -18.26 -7.57 -17.84
CA LEU A 164 -18.85 -7.31 -19.15
C LEU A 164 -20.31 -6.84 -19.04
N HIS A 165 -21.10 -7.47 -18.17
CA HIS A 165 -22.49 -7.08 -17.94
C HIS A 165 -22.59 -5.71 -17.26
N ALA A 166 -21.68 -5.37 -16.34
CA ALA A 166 -21.59 -4.03 -15.76
C ALA A 166 -21.33 -2.96 -16.83
N VAL A 167 -20.48 -3.25 -17.83
CA VAL A 167 -20.24 -2.36 -18.97
C VAL A 167 -21.51 -2.18 -19.82
N TRP A 168 -22.20 -3.27 -20.17
CA TRP A 168 -23.42 -3.20 -20.96
C TRP A 168 -24.55 -2.44 -20.25
N ASP A 169 -24.73 -2.67 -18.95
CA ASP A 169 -25.74 -1.97 -18.15
C ASP A 169 -25.42 -0.48 -18.05
N ALA A 170 -24.14 -0.11 -17.92
CA ALA A 170 -23.73 1.30 -17.93
C ALA A 170 -23.95 1.94 -19.31
N GLN A 171 -23.68 1.24 -20.41
CA GLN A 171 -23.97 1.71 -21.76
C GLN A 171 -25.49 1.89 -21.97
N ALA A 172 -26.31 0.94 -21.53
CA ALA A 172 -27.76 1.07 -21.57
C ALA A 172 -28.26 2.26 -20.73
N ARG A 173 -27.62 2.52 -19.57
CA ARG A 173 -27.92 3.69 -18.74
C ARG A 173 -27.60 5.00 -19.45
N ILE A 174 -26.51 5.08 -20.21
CA ILE A 174 -26.17 6.28 -21.01
C ILE A 174 -27.30 6.57 -22.01
N GLU A 175 -27.78 5.54 -22.71
CA GLU A 175 -28.89 5.69 -23.66
C GLU A 175 -30.18 6.16 -22.98
N GLN A 176 -30.52 5.58 -21.82
CA GLN A 176 -31.67 6.02 -21.02
C GLN A 176 -31.58 7.47 -20.55
N LEU A 177 -30.37 7.98 -20.33
CA LEU A 177 -30.13 9.38 -19.96
C LEU A 177 -30.15 10.34 -21.16
N GLY A 178 -30.39 9.85 -22.38
CA GLY A 178 -30.44 10.64 -23.62
C GLY A 178 -29.18 10.56 -24.49
N GLY A 179 -28.33 9.56 -24.25
CA GLY A 179 -27.15 9.25 -25.07
C GLY A 179 -25.86 9.88 -24.55
N SER A 180 -24.74 9.49 -25.18
CA SER A 180 -23.38 9.90 -24.80
C SER A 180 -23.01 11.33 -25.22
N SER A 181 -23.84 11.98 -26.04
CA SER A 181 -23.63 13.37 -26.48
C SER A 181 -24.00 14.41 -25.41
N ILE A 182 -24.71 14.00 -24.36
CA ILE A 182 -25.10 14.88 -23.25
C ILE A 182 -24.01 14.80 -22.18
N GLN A 183 -23.45 15.97 -21.85
CA GLN A 183 -22.40 16.09 -20.84
C GLN A 183 -22.87 15.57 -19.46
N GLY A 184 -22.03 14.77 -18.84
CA GLY A 184 -22.21 14.13 -17.53
C GLY A 184 -22.88 12.76 -17.59
N ASN A 185 -23.49 12.36 -18.70
CA ASN A 185 -24.25 11.10 -18.76
C ASN A 185 -23.36 9.87 -18.61
N ALA A 186 -22.18 9.87 -19.25
CA ALA A 186 -21.25 8.75 -19.15
C ALA A 186 -20.65 8.64 -17.75
N LEU A 187 -20.26 9.77 -17.14
CA LEU A 187 -19.75 9.79 -15.77
C LEU A 187 -20.82 9.37 -14.75
N ARG A 188 -22.09 9.75 -14.97
CA ARG A 188 -23.19 9.29 -14.13
C ARG A 188 -23.44 7.80 -14.26
N ALA A 189 -23.45 7.25 -15.47
CA ALA A 189 -23.56 5.80 -15.66
C ALA A 189 -22.38 5.04 -15.05
N TYR A 190 -21.18 5.61 -15.11
CA TYR A 190 -19.99 5.08 -14.45
C TYR A 190 -20.18 4.97 -12.93
N LYS A 191 -20.64 6.05 -12.28
CA LYS A 191 -20.88 6.10 -10.83
C LYS A 191 -22.08 5.27 -10.37
N GLU A 192 -23.22 5.44 -11.04
CA GLU A 192 -24.51 4.89 -10.62
C GLU A 192 -24.67 3.40 -10.96
N VAL A 193 -23.97 2.90 -11.99
CA VAL A 193 -24.18 1.54 -12.53
C VAL A 193 -22.90 0.73 -12.58
N TYR A 194 -21.89 1.20 -13.33
CA TYR A 194 -20.69 0.40 -13.57
C TYR A 194 -19.93 0.09 -12.27
N LEU A 195 -19.55 1.10 -11.49
CA LEU A 195 -18.75 0.90 -10.27
C LEU A 195 -19.44 -0.06 -9.26
N PRO A 196 -20.73 0.10 -8.92
CA PRO A 196 -21.42 -0.84 -8.03
C PRO A 196 -21.49 -2.28 -8.54
N LEU A 197 -21.67 -2.48 -9.85
CA LEU A 197 -21.74 -3.82 -10.44
C LEU A 197 -20.36 -4.47 -10.58
N SER A 198 -19.37 -3.69 -11.02
CA SER A 198 -17.96 -4.11 -11.10
C SER A 198 -17.44 -4.54 -9.73
N ALA A 199 -17.66 -3.73 -8.68
CA ALA A 199 -17.29 -4.09 -7.30
C ALA A 199 -17.94 -5.40 -6.81
N LYS A 200 -19.12 -5.77 -7.30
CA LYS A 200 -19.75 -7.06 -6.99
C LYS A 200 -19.18 -8.21 -7.84
N ALA A 201 -18.78 -7.93 -9.08
CA ALA A 201 -18.13 -8.91 -9.94
C ALA A 201 -16.80 -9.37 -9.33
N ASP A 202 -16.07 -8.49 -8.63
CA ASP A 202 -14.86 -8.83 -7.87
C ASP A 202 -15.08 -10.00 -6.89
N ASP A 203 -16.26 -10.17 -6.28
CA ASP A 203 -16.52 -11.29 -5.35
C ASP A 203 -16.44 -12.66 -6.03
N LEU A 204 -16.59 -12.69 -7.36
CA LEU A 204 -16.51 -13.89 -8.17
C LEU A 204 -15.08 -14.23 -8.60
N GLU A 205 -14.10 -13.37 -8.28
CA GLU A 205 -12.70 -13.64 -8.55
C GLU A 205 -12.16 -14.75 -7.66
N THR A 206 -11.30 -15.57 -8.25
CA THR A 206 -10.53 -16.59 -7.52
C THR A 206 -9.17 -16.03 -7.14
N TYR A 207 -8.72 -16.33 -5.94
CA TYR A 207 -7.39 -15.93 -5.46
C TYR A 207 -6.56 -17.14 -5.02
N ASP A 208 -5.23 -16.97 -5.07
CA ASP A 208 -4.30 -17.95 -4.54
C ASP A 208 -3.96 -17.65 -3.08
N ALA A 209 -4.42 -18.53 -2.19
CA ALA A 209 -4.14 -18.46 -0.76
C ALA A 209 -2.63 -18.37 -0.44
N SER A 210 -1.77 -18.99 -1.26
CA SER A 210 -0.32 -19.01 -1.04
C SER A 210 0.34 -17.63 -1.16
N THR A 211 -0.29 -16.74 -1.95
CA THR A 211 0.16 -15.35 -2.12
C THR A 211 0.04 -14.58 -0.81
N TYR A 212 -1.06 -14.76 -0.07
CA TYR A 212 -1.28 -14.06 1.20
C TYR A 212 -0.40 -14.60 2.33
N SER A 213 -0.18 -15.93 2.40
CA SER A 213 0.78 -16.49 3.36
C SER A 213 2.20 -15.99 3.11
N SER A 214 2.59 -15.84 1.84
CA SER A 214 3.91 -15.30 1.47
C SER A 214 4.04 -13.82 1.82
N LEU A 215 2.98 -13.03 1.62
CA LEU A 215 2.93 -11.62 2.02
C LEU A 215 3.10 -11.46 3.55
N ILE A 216 2.36 -12.24 4.33
CA ILE A 216 2.45 -12.20 5.81
C ILE A 216 3.85 -12.58 6.28
N ALA A 217 4.44 -13.65 5.74
CA ALA A 217 5.80 -14.06 6.07
C ALA A 217 6.82 -12.96 5.75
N LYS A 218 6.69 -12.31 4.59
CA LYS A 218 7.52 -11.17 4.20
C LYS A 218 7.42 -10.00 5.19
N TYR A 219 6.21 -9.62 5.58
CA TYR A 219 6.00 -8.52 6.54
C TYR A 219 6.52 -8.88 7.94
N ARG A 220 6.25 -10.07 8.45
CA ARG A 220 6.80 -10.54 9.73
C ARG A 220 8.33 -10.50 9.75
N ALA A 221 8.97 -10.97 8.67
CA ALA A 221 10.44 -10.94 8.54
C ALA A 221 11.00 -9.50 8.51
N ASP A 222 10.37 -8.58 7.77
CA ASP A 222 10.79 -7.17 7.76
C ASP A 222 10.63 -6.51 9.13
N ILE A 223 9.49 -6.72 9.81
CA ILE A 223 9.26 -6.20 11.17
C ILE A 223 10.29 -6.75 12.16
N GLN A 224 10.59 -8.06 12.10
CA GLN A 224 11.61 -8.66 12.96
C GLN A 224 13.00 -8.05 12.73
N ALA A 225 13.38 -7.82 11.47
CA ALA A 225 14.65 -7.18 11.13
C ALA A 225 14.71 -5.74 11.65
N ARG A 226 13.63 -4.97 11.55
CA ARG A 226 13.54 -3.60 12.08
C ARG A 226 13.60 -3.56 13.59
N LEU A 227 12.85 -4.40 14.28
CA LEU A 227 12.88 -4.50 15.75
C LEU A 227 14.28 -4.80 16.27
N ALA A 228 15.03 -5.68 15.60
CA ALA A 228 16.42 -5.97 15.96
C ALA A 228 17.37 -4.77 15.77
N ALA A 229 16.99 -3.78 14.96
CA ALA A 229 17.78 -2.59 14.67
C ALA A 229 17.41 -1.37 15.55
N VAL A 230 16.25 -1.39 16.23
CA VAL A 230 15.81 -0.30 17.11
C VAL A 230 16.58 -0.35 18.43
N SER A 231 17.01 0.83 18.93
CA SER A 231 17.82 0.96 20.16
C SER A 231 16.99 1.08 21.45
N GLY A 232 15.67 0.92 21.36
CA GLY A 232 14.70 1.00 22.46
C GLY A 232 14.09 -0.34 22.89
N SER A 233 13.27 -0.31 23.95
CA SER A 233 12.53 -1.49 24.39
C SER A 233 11.39 -1.82 23.41
N PRO A 234 11.24 -3.09 22.97
CA PRO A 234 10.09 -3.52 22.18
C PRO A 234 8.72 -3.21 22.81
N ALA A 235 8.69 -2.98 24.15
CA ALA A 235 7.51 -2.56 24.87
C ALA A 235 6.93 -1.22 24.36
N ASN A 236 7.75 -0.34 23.79
CA ASN A 236 7.29 0.94 23.23
C ASN A 236 6.38 0.75 22.01
N HIS A 237 6.46 -0.40 21.34
CA HIS A 237 5.69 -0.72 20.13
C HIS A 237 4.66 -1.82 20.36
N SER A 238 4.39 -2.22 21.61
CA SER A 238 3.58 -3.40 21.91
C SER A 238 2.16 -3.33 21.33
N ALA A 239 1.54 -2.14 21.37
CA ALA A 239 0.20 -1.93 20.81
C ALA A 239 0.18 -2.10 19.28
N SER A 240 1.14 -1.51 18.57
CA SER A 240 1.23 -1.58 17.11
C SER A 240 1.65 -2.97 16.62
N LEU A 241 2.54 -3.65 17.36
CA LEU A 241 2.87 -5.05 17.13
C LEU A 241 1.65 -5.96 17.32
N GLN A 242 0.88 -5.74 18.38
CA GLN A 242 -0.35 -6.49 18.62
C GLN A 242 -1.38 -6.24 17.51
N ALA A 243 -1.57 -4.99 17.08
CA ALA A 243 -2.50 -4.65 16.01
C ALA A 243 -2.07 -5.26 14.66
N PHE A 244 -0.76 -5.31 14.39
CA PHE A 244 -0.20 -6.01 13.23
C PHE A 244 -0.44 -7.52 13.30
N GLU A 245 -0.16 -8.18 14.42
CA GLU A 245 -0.39 -9.63 14.55
C GLU A 245 -1.88 -10.01 14.57
N GLN A 246 -2.75 -9.11 15.02
CA GLN A 246 -4.19 -9.29 14.89
C GLN A 246 -4.65 -9.22 13.43
N SER A 247 -4.11 -8.28 12.63
CA SER A 247 -4.48 -8.17 11.21
C SER A 247 -3.90 -9.31 10.37
N THR A 248 -2.70 -9.82 10.69
CA THR A 248 -2.16 -11.04 10.06
C THR A 248 -3.07 -12.25 10.34
N SER A 249 -3.41 -12.47 11.61
CA SER A 249 -4.27 -13.58 12.04
C SER A 249 -5.67 -13.49 11.41
N LEU A 250 -6.20 -12.27 11.24
CA LEU A 250 -7.49 -12.06 10.58
C LEU A 250 -7.42 -12.42 9.09
N LEU A 251 -6.38 -11.97 8.38
CA LEU A 251 -6.19 -12.31 6.96
C LEU A 251 -6.03 -13.83 6.77
N GLU A 252 -5.26 -14.49 7.63
CA GLU A 252 -5.12 -15.96 7.63
C GLU A 252 -6.49 -16.66 7.81
N GLN A 253 -7.31 -16.19 8.75
CA GLN A 253 -8.66 -16.73 8.99
C GLN A 253 -9.60 -16.52 7.80
N ILE A 254 -9.62 -15.32 7.21
CA ILE A 254 -10.48 -15.00 6.07
C ILE A 254 -10.10 -15.83 4.84
N VAL A 255 -8.79 -15.98 4.57
CA VAL A 255 -8.29 -16.83 3.48
C VAL A 255 -8.61 -18.31 3.74
N ALA A 256 -8.42 -18.80 4.97
CA ALA A 256 -8.74 -20.19 5.34
C ALA A 256 -10.26 -20.48 5.23
N ALA A 257 -11.10 -19.50 5.55
CA ALA A 257 -12.55 -19.58 5.41
C ALA A 257 -13.04 -19.53 3.95
N ARG A 258 -12.14 -19.29 2.98
CA ARG A 258 -12.48 -19.08 1.56
C ARG A 258 -13.53 -17.98 1.39
N ALA A 259 -13.35 -16.88 2.13
CA ALA A 259 -14.20 -15.71 2.02
C ALA A 259 -14.15 -15.09 0.61
N SER A 260 -15.06 -14.18 0.29
CA SER A 260 -15.07 -13.54 -1.03
C SER A 260 -13.79 -12.74 -1.27
N TYR A 261 -13.43 -12.54 -2.53
CA TYR A 261 -12.20 -11.82 -2.87
C TYR A 261 -12.18 -10.39 -2.29
N ASN A 262 -13.30 -9.68 -2.29
CA ASN A 262 -13.35 -8.35 -1.67
C ASN A 262 -13.13 -8.39 -0.15
N GLN A 263 -13.64 -9.40 0.55
CA GLN A 263 -13.37 -9.56 1.98
C GLN A 263 -11.88 -9.81 2.25
N VAL A 264 -11.22 -10.59 1.39
CA VAL A 264 -9.76 -10.80 1.45
C VAL A 264 -9.01 -9.50 1.15
N LYS A 265 -9.43 -8.72 0.15
CA LYS A 265 -8.83 -7.41 -0.18
C LYS A 265 -8.91 -6.45 0.99
N VAL A 266 -10.06 -6.36 1.66
CA VAL A 266 -10.22 -5.50 2.85
C VAL A 266 -9.33 -5.94 4.01
N ALA A 267 -9.22 -7.25 4.26
CA ALA A 267 -8.34 -7.79 5.30
C ALA A 267 -6.86 -7.54 4.98
N LYS A 268 -6.47 -7.70 3.71
CA LYS A 268 -5.15 -7.33 3.21
C LYS A 268 -4.88 -5.83 3.38
N GLY A 269 -5.83 -4.97 3.02
CA GLY A 269 -5.74 -3.52 3.21
C GLY A 269 -5.53 -3.14 4.68
N ASN A 270 -6.27 -3.76 5.61
CA ASN A 270 -6.04 -3.56 7.05
C ASN A 270 -4.62 -3.99 7.46
N LEU A 271 -4.15 -5.16 7.00
CA LEU A 271 -2.77 -5.60 7.25
C LEU A 271 -1.74 -4.60 6.72
N GLU A 272 -1.90 -4.09 5.50
CA GLU A 272 -1.00 -3.11 4.88
C GLU A 272 -0.97 -1.78 5.65
N VAL A 273 -2.13 -1.32 6.16
CA VAL A 273 -2.21 -0.14 7.03
C VAL A 273 -1.47 -0.37 8.35
N ARG A 274 -1.72 -1.49 9.05
CA ARG A 274 -1.06 -1.80 10.33
C ARG A 274 0.45 -1.99 10.16
N TYR A 275 0.87 -2.68 9.10
CA TYR A 275 2.27 -2.82 8.74
C TYR A 275 2.93 -1.47 8.49
N SER A 276 2.33 -0.61 7.66
CA SER A 276 2.89 0.70 7.33
C SER A 276 3.04 1.60 8.56
N ASN A 277 2.02 1.60 9.44
CA ASN A 277 2.08 2.36 10.70
C ASN A 277 3.21 1.86 11.61
N LEU A 278 3.32 0.54 11.81
CA LEU A 278 4.37 -0.04 12.62
C LEU A 278 5.77 0.21 12.02
N VAL A 279 5.94 0.09 10.70
CA VAL A 279 7.19 0.42 10.03
C VAL A 279 7.57 1.88 10.26
N ASN A 280 6.60 2.81 10.18
CA ASN A 280 6.86 4.22 10.42
C ASN A 280 7.26 4.49 11.88
N GLU A 281 6.62 3.85 12.85
CA GLU A 281 7.01 3.94 14.26
C GLU A 281 8.43 3.40 14.49
N LEU A 282 8.73 2.21 13.96
CA LEU A 282 10.06 1.60 14.08
C LEU A 282 11.15 2.43 13.38
N LYS A 283 10.82 3.11 12.28
CA LYS A 283 11.74 4.04 11.60
C LYS A 283 12.08 5.25 12.48
N LEU A 284 11.13 5.78 13.24
CA LEU A 284 11.36 6.92 14.14
C LEU A 284 12.30 6.56 15.30
N ASP A 285 12.21 5.32 15.79
CA ASP A 285 13.03 4.82 16.91
C ASP A 285 14.30 4.09 16.45
N SER A 286 14.50 3.93 15.14
CA SER A 286 15.74 3.39 14.59
C SER A 286 16.88 4.40 14.77
N PRO A 287 18.13 3.94 15.01
CA PRO A 287 19.29 4.81 14.99
C PRO A 287 19.30 5.67 13.72
N ILE A 288 19.51 6.97 13.87
CA ILE A 288 19.45 7.92 12.76
C ILE A 288 20.41 7.53 11.62
N GLN A 289 21.49 6.82 11.93
CA GLN A 289 22.46 6.30 10.96
C GLN A 289 21.84 5.30 9.96
N ASN A 290 20.71 4.69 10.29
CA ASN A 290 19.99 3.76 9.43
C ASN A 290 18.92 4.45 8.56
N SER A 291 18.70 5.76 8.72
CA SER A 291 17.70 6.48 7.93
C SER A 291 18.18 6.74 6.50
N GLU A 292 17.21 6.91 5.59
CA GLU A 292 17.49 7.27 4.20
C GLU A 292 18.17 8.64 4.13
N GLU A 293 17.72 9.62 4.91
CA GLU A 293 18.32 10.96 4.96
C GLU A 293 19.78 10.95 5.39
N TYR A 294 20.15 10.06 6.32
CA TYR A 294 21.55 9.91 6.75
C TYR A 294 22.41 9.33 5.62
N GLN A 295 21.92 8.28 4.95
CA GLN A 295 22.64 7.65 3.85
C GLN A 295 22.74 8.59 2.63
N ASP A 296 21.70 9.39 2.35
CA ASP A 296 21.70 10.40 1.31
C ASP A 296 22.73 11.49 1.58
N LEU A 297 22.72 12.08 2.78
CA LEU A 297 23.71 13.09 3.17
C LEU A 297 25.13 12.52 3.10
N LYS A 298 25.35 11.29 3.58
CA LYS A 298 26.65 10.60 3.51
C LYS A 298 27.12 10.39 2.07
N ARG A 299 26.22 9.95 1.17
CA ARG A 299 26.52 9.79 -0.26
C ARG A 299 26.82 11.13 -0.94
N ALA A 300 26.04 12.17 -0.64
CA ALA A 300 26.26 13.51 -1.17
C ALA A 300 27.64 14.06 -0.73
N ILE A 301 28.00 13.94 0.55
CA ILE A 301 29.33 14.30 1.07
C ILE A 301 30.44 13.58 0.31
N ALA A 302 30.31 12.26 0.12
CA ALA A 302 31.29 11.48 -0.62
C ALA A 302 31.42 11.94 -2.08
N ASN A 303 30.30 12.24 -2.74
CA ASN A 303 30.29 12.78 -4.11
C ASN A 303 30.98 14.16 -4.17
N ILE A 304 30.70 15.07 -3.24
CA ILE A 304 31.34 16.39 -3.21
C ILE A 304 32.84 16.29 -3.00
N TRP A 305 33.31 15.33 -2.18
CA TRP A 305 34.75 15.10 -2.05
C TRP A 305 35.42 14.79 -3.39
N THR A 306 34.77 14.02 -4.28
CA THR A 306 35.32 13.79 -5.64
C THR A 306 35.35 15.05 -6.51
N MET A 307 34.40 15.98 -6.31
CA MET A 307 34.38 17.26 -7.03
C MET A 307 35.47 18.22 -6.55
N MET A 308 35.97 18.05 -5.33
CA MET A 308 37.07 18.89 -4.79
C MET A 308 38.41 18.68 -5.52
N ASP A 309 38.52 17.60 -6.29
CA ASP A 309 39.68 17.24 -7.13
C ASP A 309 39.59 17.82 -8.56
N LEU A 310 38.50 18.52 -8.90
CA LEU A 310 38.35 19.18 -10.20
C LEU A 310 39.38 20.32 -10.38
N PRO A 311 39.73 20.66 -11.64
CA PRO A 311 40.81 21.60 -11.92
C PRO A 311 40.48 23.03 -11.45
N LYS A 312 41.43 23.63 -10.74
CA LYS A 312 41.35 24.97 -10.15
C LYS A 312 42.02 26.01 -11.04
N GLY A 313 41.33 27.11 -11.30
CA GLY A 313 41.92 28.26 -11.96
C GLY A 313 40.91 29.15 -12.68
N ILE A 314 41.39 29.82 -13.73
CA ILE A 314 40.63 30.85 -14.47
C ILE A 314 40.49 30.51 -15.96
N ARG A 315 41.07 29.39 -16.42
CA ARG A 315 40.96 28.95 -17.82
C ARG A 315 39.63 28.25 -18.05
N THR A 316 39.20 28.22 -19.29
CA THR A 316 38.04 27.45 -19.72
C THR A 316 38.13 26.00 -19.24
N GLY A 317 37.05 25.50 -18.65
CA GLY A 317 36.97 24.18 -18.02
C GLY A 317 37.46 24.12 -16.56
N GLU A 318 38.10 25.16 -16.05
CA GLU A 318 38.53 25.27 -14.65
C GLU A 318 37.49 25.97 -13.77
N TYR A 319 37.59 25.74 -12.47
CA TYR A 319 36.73 26.34 -11.45
C TYR A 319 37.49 27.38 -10.64
N PRO A 320 36.89 28.56 -10.35
CA PRO A 320 37.57 29.60 -9.59
C PRO A 320 37.80 29.16 -8.13
N PRO A 321 38.91 29.58 -7.48
CA PRO A 321 39.21 29.21 -6.09
C PRO A 321 38.09 29.56 -5.09
N SER A 322 37.33 30.62 -5.34
CA SER A 322 36.19 31.01 -4.51
C SER A 322 35.08 29.96 -4.51
N ALA A 323 34.82 29.29 -5.64
CA ALA A 323 33.82 28.22 -5.73
C ALA A 323 34.19 27.02 -4.85
N PHE A 324 35.48 26.63 -4.81
CA PHE A 324 35.94 25.59 -3.88
C PHE A 324 35.84 26.02 -2.41
N GLY A 325 36.05 27.31 -2.12
CA GLY A 325 35.88 27.86 -0.78
C GLY A 325 34.43 27.76 -0.29
N ASP A 326 33.48 28.14 -1.14
CA ASP A 326 32.04 28.03 -0.88
C ASP A 326 31.62 26.56 -0.69
N LEU A 327 32.01 25.68 -1.64
CA LEU A 327 31.67 24.26 -1.59
C LEU A 327 32.25 23.56 -0.36
N ARG A 328 33.50 23.88 0.01
CA ARG A 328 34.14 23.34 1.22
C ARG A 328 33.44 23.79 2.51
N ARG A 329 32.89 25.00 2.56
CA ARG A 329 32.12 25.47 3.72
C ARG A 329 30.82 24.68 3.87
N ALA A 330 30.09 24.49 2.77
CA ALA A 330 28.88 23.68 2.75
C ALA A 330 29.18 22.22 3.14
N LEU A 331 30.25 21.64 2.58
CA LEU A 331 30.70 20.29 2.90
C LEU A 331 30.98 20.11 4.40
N ARG A 332 31.75 21.01 5.02
CA ARG A 332 32.03 20.93 6.47
C ARG A 332 30.78 21.11 7.33
N LYS A 333 29.82 21.94 6.90
CA LYS A 333 28.54 22.08 7.59
C LYS A 333 27.75 20.76 7.52
N ALA A 334 27.68 20.15 6.34
CA ALA A 334 27.04 18.86 6.12
C ALA A 334 27.70 17.74 6.93
N GLU A 335 29.03 17.65 6.94
CA GLU A 335 29.79 16.67 7.75
C GLU A 335 29.47 16.82 9.25
N ARG A 336 29.49 18.05 9.76
CA ARG A 336 29.15 18.32 11.17
C ARG A 336 27.73 17.91 11.51
N VAL A 337 26.77 18.19 10.62
CA VAL A 337 25.37 17.79 10.82
C VAL A 337 25.26 16.26 10.77
N LEU A 338 25.93 15.58 9.85
CA LEU A 338 25.97 14.12 9.77
C LEU A 338 26.53 13.48 11.06
N GLU A 339 27.56 14.09 11.67
CA GLU A 339 28.17 13.57 12.91
C GLU A 339 27.32 13.80 14.16
N THR A 340 26.60 14.93 14.23
CA THR A 340 26.00 15.40 15.50
C THR A 340 24.48 15.36 15.53
N SER A 341 23.81 15.27 14.38
CA SER A 341 22.36 15.38 14.35
C SER A 341 21.67 14.15 14.95
N THR A 342 20.58 14.42 15.67
CA THR A 342 19.66 13.43 16.21
C THR A 342 18.28 13.52 15.58
N LYS A 343 18.10 14.36 14.54
CA LYS A 343 16.81 14.65 13.92
C LYS A 343 16.86 14.55 12.40
N LEU A 344 15.94 13.77 11.81
CA LEU A 344 15.83 13.62 10.36
C LEU A 344 15.65 14.95 9.59
N PRO A 345 14.84 15.92 10.07
CA PRO A 345 14.72 17.21 9.39
C PRO A 345 16.04 17.98 9.25
N GLU A 346 16.95 17.87 10.22
CA GLU A 346 18.26 18.55 10.17
C GLU A 346 19.17 17.90 9.11
N LEU A 347 19.16 16.56 9.00
CA LEU A 347 19.88 15.84 7.94
C LEU A 347 19.36 16.22 6.55
N ARG A 348 18.02 16.26 6.39
CA ARG A 348 17.38 16.64 5.13
C ARG A 348 17.71 18.08 4.73
N GLN A 349 17.67 19.00 5.68
CA GLN A 349 18.07 20.38 5.43
C GLN A 349 19.53 20.48 5.00
N ALA A 350 20.45 19.82 5.70
CA ALA A 350 21.87 19.82 5.35
C ALA A 350 22.14 19.19 3.97
N HIS A 351 21.38 18.15 3.60
CA HIS A 351 21.45 17.57 2.25
C HIS A 351 21.05 18.57 1.18
N ASN A 352 19.93 19.27 1.35
CA ASN A 352 19.46 20.28 0.39
C ASN A 352 20.45 21.44 0.26
N GLU A 353 20.96 21.95 1.38
CA GLU A 353 21.97 23.02 1.36
C GLU A 353 23.28 22.58 0.67
N LEU A 354 23.69 21.32 0.84
CA LEU A 354 24.86 20.77 0.15
C LEU A 354 24.61 20.61 -1.36
N ALA A 355 23.41 20.17 -1.75
CA ALA A 355 23.00 20.04 -3.15
C ALA A 355 22.94 21.42 -3.85
N ASP A 356 22.42 22.45 -3.17
CA ASP A 356 22.43 23.83 -3.69
C ASP A 356 23.86 24.33 -3.92
N ALA A 357 24.75 24.11 -2.93
CA ALA A 357 26.16 24.47 -3.07
C ALA A 357 26.88 23.71 -4.20
N GLN A 358 26.48 22.46 -4.46
CA GLN A 358 26.97 21.67 -5.59
C GLN A 358 26.56 22.31 -6.92
N MET A 359 25.28 22.69 -7.06
CA MET A 359 24.78 23.33 -8.26
C MET A 359 25.48 24.67 -8.51
N ASP A 360 25.63 25.50 -7.48
CA ASP A 360 26.37 26.75 -7.55
C ASP A 360 27.84 26.54 -7.98
N PHE A 361 28.49 25.50 -7.46
CA PHE A 361 29.84 25.15 -7.89
C PHE A 361 29.89 24.80 -9.38
N LEU A 362 28.97 23.96 -9.86
CA LEU A 362 28.92 23.51 -11.26
C LEU A 362 28.72 24.67 -12.24
N VAL A 363 27.84 25.63 -11.91
CA VAL A 363 27.55 26.80 -12.75
C VAL A 363 28.73 27.76 -12.82
N ARG A 364 29.65 27.74 -11.84
CA ARG A 364 30.84 28.60 -11.81
C ARG A 364 32.01 28.09 -12.66
N ARG A 365 31.84 26.98 -13.39
CA ARG A 365 32.83 26.51 -14.36
C ARG A 365 33.07 27.59 -15.41
N LYS A 366 34.33 27.95 -15.64
CA LYS A 366 34.67 28.92 -16.70
C LYS A 366 34.37 28.29 -18.07
N LEU A 367 33.57 28.99 -18.86
CA LEU A 367 33.21 28.60 -20.22
C LEU A 367 34.32 28.89 -21.23
#